data_AF-A0A7C2C1V9-F1
#
_entry.id   AF-A0A7C2C1V9-F1
#
_cell.length_a   1.000
_cell.length_b   1.000
_cell.length_c   1.000
_cell.angle_alpha   90.00
_cell.angle_beta   90.00
_cell.angle_gamma   90.00
#
_symmetry.space_group_name_H-M   'P 1'
#
loop_
_entity.id
_entity.type
_entity.pdbx_description
1 polymer ?
#
loop_
_entity_poly.entity_id
_entity_poly.type
_entity_poly.pdbx_seq_one_letter_code
_entity_poly.pdbx_strand_id
1 'polypeptide(L)'
;GVAYIYLLEIFIAWYSAEPAEWAQQLWRMTGPYAPYYWAMMLINVVLLQTLWFPRFRRNLTWLFVFSLLANVGMWLERFVIVVISLSRDFLPGNAHLYFPTWVDWTLYLGTIGFFLFGLALFIRLFPPIAVAEMVHLFHKLRGH
;
A
#
# COMPACT_ATOMS: atom_id res chain seq x y z
N GLY A 1 11.83 -1.99 6.55
CA GLY A 1 10.85 -1.09 7.17
C GLY A 1 9.56 -1.84 7.42
N VAL A 2 8.70 -1.94 6.41
CA VAL A 2 7.35 -2.52 6.53
C VAL A 2 7.35 -3.98 7.02
N ALA A 3 8.15 -4.86 6.42
CA ALA A 3 8.26 -6.26 6.85
C ALA A 3 8.70 -6.43 8.32
N TYR A 4 9.56 -5.53 8.80
CA TYR A 4 10.02 -5.53 10.20
C TYR A 4 8.90 -5.13 11.16
N ILE A 5 8.09 -4.12 10.78
CA ILE A 5 6.95 -3.67 11.57
C ILE A 5 5.92 -4.80 11.71
N TYR A 6 5.58 -5.52 10.63
CA TYR A 6 4.64 -6.64 10.72
C TYR A 6 5.13 -7.78 11.61
N LEU A 7 6.43 -8.12 11.53
CA LEU A 7 7.01 -9.13 12.40
C LEU A 7 6.98 -8.69 13.87
N LEU A 8 7.28 -7.42 14.15
CA LEU A 8 7.15 -6.85 15.49
C LEU A 8 5.71 -6.85 15.99
N GLU A 9 4.73 -6.49 15.17
CA GLU A 9 3.32 -6.50 15.58
C GLU A 9 2.86 -7.91 15.97
N ILE A 10 3.23 -8.93 15.18
CA ILE A 10 2.94 -10.33 15.52
C ILE A 10 3.67 -10.73 16.81
N PHE A 11 4.93 -10.34 16.96
CA PHE A 11 5.73 -10.66 18.13
C PHE A 11 5.19 -10.01 19.40
N ILE A 12 4.83 -8.72 19.35
CA ILE A 12 4.26 -7.98 20.46
C ILE A 12 2.88 -8.55 20.82
N ALA A 13 2.01 -8.85 19.85
CA ALA A 13 0.72 -9.45 20.12
C ALA A 13 0.84 -10.83 20.79
N TRP A 14 1.86 -11.61 20.43
CA TRP A 14 2.16 -12.89 21.08
C TRP A 14 2.77 -12.70 22.48
N TYR A 15 3.68 -11.74 22.65
CA TYR A 15 4.37 -11.46 23.91
C TYR A 15 3.49 -10.77 24.96
N SER A 16 2.54 -9.93 24.53
CA SER A 16 1.59 -9.18 25.37
C SER A 16 0.72 -10.10 26.24
N ALA A 17 0.53 -11.37 25.83
CA ALA A 17 -0.30 -12.38 26.49
C ALA A 17 -1.76 -11.97 26.72
N GLU A 18 -2.21 -10.86 26.14
CA GLU A 18 -3.59 -10.40 26.17
C GLU A 18 -4.43 -11.24 25.18
N PRO A 19 -5.44 -12.01 25.66
CA PRO A 19 -6.21 -12.91 24.79
C PRO A 19 -6.95 -12.19 23.67
N ALA A 20 -7.33 -10.93 23.88
CA ALA A 20 -8.03 -10.11 22.88
C ALA A 20 -7.12 -9.74 21.70
N GLU A 21 -5.88 -9.30 21.96
CA GLU A 21 -4.92 -8.90 20.93
C GLU A 21 -4.44 -10.10 20.10
N TRP A 22 -4.14 -11.22 20.77
CA TRP A 22 -3.74 -12.45 20.10
C TRP A 22 -4.87 -13.03 19.25
N ALA A 23 -6.12 -13.02 19.75
CA ALA A 23 -7.27 -13.45 18.98
C ALA A 23 -7.48 -12.55 17.75
N GLN A 24 -7.35 -11.22 17.88
CA GLN A 24 -7.48 -10.31 16.75
C GLN A 24 -6.41 -10.57 15.67
N GLN A 25 -5.17 -10.86 16.06
CA GLN A 25 -4.11 -11.20 15.13
C GLN A 25 -4.35 -12.56 14.45
N LEU A 26 -4.83 -13.57 15.18
CA LEU A 26 -5.26 -14.84 14.57
C LEU A 26 -6.38 -14.65 13.56
N TRP A 27 -7.39 -13.84 13.91
CA TRP A 27 -8.51 -13.53 13.01
C TRP A 27 -8.08 -12.81 11.74
N ARG A 28 -7.03 -11.98 11.79
CA ARG A 28 -6.43 -11.40 10.58
C ARG A 28 -5.83 -12.47 9.66
N MET A 29 -5.23 -13.52 10.24
CA MET A 29 -4.54 -14.58 9.49
C MET A 29 -5.46 -15.71 9.01
N THR A 30 -6.53 -16.03 9.73
CA THR A 30 -7.42 -17.18 9.46
C THR A 30 -8.89 -16.83 9.28
N GLY A 31 -9.27 -15.57 9.49
CA GLY A 31 -10.65 -15.10 9.36
C GLY A 31 -11.13 -14.93 7.91
N PRO A 32 -12.35 -14.41 7.70
CA PRO A 32 -12.93 -14.20 6.37
C PRO A 32 -12.12 -13.23 5.50
N TYR A 33 -11.36 -12.31 6.11
CA TYR A 33 -10.46 -11.39 5.40
C TYR A 33 -9.01 -11.90 5.23
N ALA A 34 -8.72 -13.15 5.61
CA ALA A 34 -7.40 -13.75 5.49
C ALA A 34 -6.79 -13.66 4.08
N PRO A 35 -7.54 -13.88 2.97
CA PRO A 35 -6.96 -13.74 1.63
C PRO A 35 -6.38 -12.35 1.36
N TYR A 36 -7.02 -11.29 1.90
CA TYR A 36 -6.54 -9.91 1.75
C TYR A 36 -5.27 -9.66 2.57
N TYR A 37 -5.20 -10.21 3.79
CA TYR A 37 -4.01 -10.15 4.63
C TYR A 37 -2.81 -10.86 3.97
N TRP A 38 -3.01 -12.08 3.46
CA TRP A 38 -1.94 -12.83 2.78
C TRP A 38 -1.52 -12.19 1.46
N ALA A 39 -2.46 -11.64 0.68
CA ALA A 39 -2.14 -10.89 -0.53
C ALA A 39 -1.30 -9.64 -0.22
N MET A 40 -1.68 -8.87 0.80
CA MET A 40 -0.90 -7.74 1.30
C MET A 40 0.52 -8.16 1.70
N MET A 41 0.67 -9.25 2.46
CA MET A 41 1.99 -9.76 2.88
C MET A 41 2.83 -10.21 1.68
N LEU A 42 2.25 -10.90 0.71
CA LEU A 42 2.96 -11.31 -0.51
C LEU A 42 3.45 -10.10 -1.32
N ILE A 43 2.61 -9.09 -1.49
CA ILE A 43 2.94 -7.91 -2.31
C ILE A 43 3.94 -7.01 -1.57
N ASN A 44 3.70 -6.67 -0.30
CA ASN A 44 4.55 -5.72 0.41
C ASN A 44 5.86 -6.36 0.91
N VAL A 45 5.88 -7.65 1.23
CA VAL A 45 7.09 -8.30 1.73
C VAL A 45 7.83 -9.02 0.61
N VAL A 46 7.19 -9.97 -0.05
CA VAL A 46 7.89 -10.86 -1.00
C VAL A 46 8.26 -10.12 -2.28
N LEU A 47 7.30 -9.39 -2.86
CA LEU A 47 7.51 -8.72 -4.14
C LEU A 47 8.53 -7.57 -4.01
N LEU A 48 8.57 -6.82 -2.90
CA LEU A 48 9.65 -5.86 -2.65
C LEU A 48 11.03 -6.52 -2.51
N GLN A 49 11.14 -7.74 -1.95
CA GLN A 49 12.43 -8.43 -1.91
C GLN A 49 12.91 -8.89 -3.29
N THR A 50 12.00 -9.11 -4.25
CA THR A 50 12.43 -9.44 -5.63
C THR A 50 13.18 -8.30 -6.31
N LEU A 51 13.02 -7.04 -5.85
CA LEU A 51 13.79 -5.90 -6.35
C LEU A 51 15.27 -5.95 -5.94
N TRP A 52 15.68 -6.80 -5.00
CA TRP A 52 17.12 -6.96 -4.72
C TRP A 52 17.87 -7.52 -5.92
N PHE A 53 17.21 -8.37 -6.71
CA PHE A 53 17.83 -8.97 -7.88
C PHE A 53 17.96 -7.94 -9.02
N PRO A 54 19.18 -7.75 -9.57
CA PRO A 54 19.44 -6.74 -10.59
C PRO A 54 18.67 -7.00 -11.90
N ARG A 55 18.26 -8.26 -12.14
CA ARG A 55 17.48 -8.66 -13.31
C ARG A 55 16.12 -7.97 -13.37
N PHE A 56 15.46 -7.77 -12.23
CA PHE A 56 14.15 -7.14 -12.18
C PHE A 56 14.22 -5.61 -12.11
N ARG A 57 15.26 -5.04 -11.47
CA ARG A 57 15.46 -3.58 -11.42
C ARG A 57 15.89 -2.95 -12.73
N ARG A 58 16.50 -3.71 -13.64
CA ARG A 58 16.96 -3.19 -14.94
C ARG A 58 15.91 -3.25 -16.04
N ASN A 59 14.77 -3.87 -15.79
CA ASN A 59 13.70 -4.01 -16.77
C ASN A 59 12.54 -3.07 -16.44
N LEU A 60 12.29 -2.11 -17.33
CA LEU A 60 11.26 -1.09 -17.17
C LEU A 60 9.84 -1.68 -17.04
N THR A 61 9.53 -2.74 -17.79
CA THR A 61 8.20 -3.38 -17.74
C THR A 61 7.94 -3.99 -16.37
N TRP A 62 8.93 -4.68 -15.79
CA TRP A 62 8.82 -5.25 -14.45
C TRP A 62 8.70 -4.16 -13.39
N LEU A 63 9.47 -3.08 -13.49
CA LEU A 63 9.36 -1.94 -12.59
C LEU A 63 7.97 -1.28 -12.64
N PHE A 64 7.39 -1.14 -13.84
CA PHE A 64 6.05 -0.58 -13.99
C PHE A 64 4.99 -1.47 -13.33
N VAL A 65 5.00 -2.78 -13.60
CA VAL A 65 4.08 -3.74 -12.97
C VAL A 65 4.26 -3.74 -11.44
N PHE A 66 5.48 -3.73 -10.95
CA PHE A 66 5.75 -3.66 -9.51
C PHE A 66 5.27 -2.36 -8.88
N SER A 67 5.35 -1.22 -9.57
CA SER A 67 4.81 0.04 -9.06
C SER A 67 3.28 -0.01 -8.88
N LEU A 68 2.56 -0.63 -9.82
CA LEU A 68 1.12 -0.83 -9.72
C LEU A 68 0.77 -1.77 -8.57
N LEU A 69 1.46 -2.91 -8.49
CA LEU A 69 1.24 -3.89 -7.42
C LEU A 69 1.57 -3.30 -6.05
N ALA A 70 2.66 -2.54 -5.91
CA ALA A 70 3.02 -1.90 -4.66
C ALA A 70 1.94 -0.90 -4.20
N ASN A 71 1.36 -0.11 -5.12
CA ASN A 71 0.24 0.78 -4.77
C ASN A 71 -0.98 -0.02 -4.27
N VAL A 72 -1.33 -1.12 -4.93
CA VAL A 72 -2.41 -2.01 -4.49
C VAL A 72 -2.09 -2.64 -3.14
N GLY A 73 -0.85 -3.08 -2.91
CA GLY A 73 -0.41 -3.67 -1.64
C GLY A 73 -0.50 -2.69 -0.46
N MET A 74 -0.11 -1.43 -0.66
CA MET A 74 -0.25 -0.38 0.36
C MET A 74 -1.72 -0.01 0.60
N TRP A 75 -2.56 -0.05 -0.42
CA TRP A 75 -3.99 0.14 -0.26
C TRP A 75 -4.62 -1.02 0.53
N LEU A 76 -4.26 -2.26 0.21
CA LEU A 76 -4.71 -3.46 0.94
C LEU A 76 -4.27 -3.43 2.41
N GLU A 77 -3.07 -2.92 2.70
CA GLU A 77 -2.62 -2.69 4.08
C GLU A 77 -3.60 -1.81 4.85
N ARG A 78 -3.98 -0.67 4.28
CA ARG A 78 -4.93 0.24 4.92
C ARG A 78 -6.31 -0.38 5.06
N PHE A 79 -6.75 -1.14 4.05
CA PHE A 79 -8.01 -1.88 4.11
C PHE A 79 -8.01 -2.91 5.26
N VAL A 80 -6.97 -3.74 5.36
CA VAL A 80 -6.83 -4.80 6.38
C VAL A 80 -6.76 -4.20 7.78
N ILE A 81 -5.98 -3.14 8.00
CA ILE A 81 -5.85 -2.50 9.32
C ILE A 81 -7.20 -1.90 9.76
N VAL A 82 -7.90 -1.18 8.88
CA VAL A 82 -9.15 -0.50 9.24
C VAL A 82 -10.32 -1.48 9.34
N VAL A 83 -10.57 -2.27 8.30
CA VAL A 83 -11.77 -3.13 8.22
C VAL A 83 -11.71 -4.26 9.23
N ILE A 84 -10.56 -4.92 9.40
CA ILE A 84 -10.49 -6.05 10.33
C ILE A 84 -10.58 -5.54 11.77
N SER A 85 -9.97 -4.38 12.08
CA SER A 85 -10.05 -3.81 13.42
C SER A 85 -11.44 -3.29 13.76
N LEU A 86 -12.23 -2.79 12.79
CA LEU A 86 -13.64 -2.40 13.01
C LEU A 86 -14.61 -3.61 13.01
N SER A 87 -14.30 -4.68 12.29
CA SER A 87 -15.21 -5.83 12.17
C SER A 87 -15.41 -6.61 13.48
N ARG A 88 -14.54 -6.38 14.48
CA ARG A 88 -14.58 -7.05 15.77
C ARG A 88 -14.19 -6.06 16.87
N ASP A 89 -15.17 -5.30 17.34
CA ASP A 89 -15.04 -4.50 18.56
C ASP A 89 -14.91 -5.41 19.80
N PHE A 90 -14.49 -4.83 20.93
CA PHE A 90 -14.35 -5.53 22.22
C PHE A 90 -15.63 -6.23 22.70
N LEU A 91 -16.81 -5.87 22.16
CA LEU A 91 -18.07 -6.56 22.41
C LEU A 91 -18.39 -7.57 21.30
N PRO A 92 -18.57 -8.87 21.62
CA PRO A 92 -18.81 -9.93 20.63
C PRO A 92 -20.16 -9.82 19.90
N GLY A 93 -21.10 -9.00 20.38
CA GLY A 93 -22.42 -8.81 19.76
C GLY A 93 -22.46 -7.91 18.51
N ASN A 94 -21.38 -7.17 18.24
CA ASN A 94 -21.32 -6.17 17.15
C ASN A 94 -20.44 -6.61 15.96
N ALA A 95 -20.17 -7.91 15.83
CA ALA A 95 -19.34 -8.43 14.75
C ALA A 95 -20.07 -8.33 13.40
N HIS A 96 -19.79 -7.26 12.65
CA HIS A 96 -20.35 -7.04 11.32
C HIS A 96 -19.26 -7.11 10.25
N LEU A 97 -19.55 -7.86 9.18
CA LEU A 97 -18.68 -7.94 8.02
C LEU A 97 -18.98 -6.75 7.11
N TYR A 98 -17.95 -5.96 6.80
CA TYR A 98 -18.02 -4.89 5.83
C TYR A 98 -17.97 -5.44 4.41
N PHE A 99 -19.03 -5.20 3.65
CA PHE A 99 -19.07 -5.43 2.21
C PHE A 99 -19.19 -4.07 1.51
N PRO A 100 -18.18 -3.66 0.71
CA PRO A 100 -18.23 -2.38 0.03
C PRO A 100 -19.38 -2.36 -0.98
N THR A 101 -20.16 -1.28 -0.94
CA THR A 101 -21.24 -1.03 -1.89
C THR A 101 -20.69 -0.42 -3.19
N TRP A 102 -21.51 -0.41 -4.24
CA TRP A 102 -21.13 0.21 -5.51
C TRP A 102 -20.83 1.73 -5.36
N VAL A 103 -21.41 2.38 -4.36
CA VAL A 103 -21.15 3.79 -4.04
C VAL A 103 -19.72 3.98 -3.51
N ASP A 104 -19.25 3.07 -2.65
CA ASP A 104 -17.89 3.12 -2.10
C ASP A 104 -16.84 3.02 -3.22
N TRP A 105 -17.07 2.12 -4.18
CA TRP A 105 -16.20 1.95 -5.34
C TRP A 105 -16.22 3.15 -6.29
N THR A 106 -17.40 3.72 -6.55
CA THR A 106 -17.50 4.89 -7.44
C THR A 106 -16.90 6.13 -6.81
N LEU A 107 -17.03 6.31 -5.49
CA LEU A 107 -16.39 7.40 -4.76
C LEU A 107 -14.85 7.23 -4.76
N TYR A 108 -14.35 6.02 -4.52
CA TYR A 108 -12.93 5.71 -4.62
C TYR A 108 -12.38 6.03 -6.02
N LEU A 109 -13.01 5.50 -7.08
CA LEU A 109 -12.62 5.79 -8.46
C LEU A 109 -12.75 7.29 -8.80
N GLY A 110 -13.76 7.97 -8.24
CA GLY A 110 -13.95 9.41 -8.37
C GLY A 110 -12.78 10.21 -7.82
N THR A 111 -12.21 9.82 -6.67
CA THR A 111 -11.01 10.49 -6.12
C THR A 111 -9.78 10.34 -7.01
N ILE A 112 -9.59 9.15 -7.61
CA ILE A 112 -8.51 8.91 -8.57
C ILE A 112 -8.71 9.76 -9.83
N GLY A 113 -9.94 9.80 -10.35
CA GLY A 113 -10.29 10.64 -11.50
C GLY A 113 -10.05 12.12 -11.21
N PHE A 114 -10.44 12.61 -10.03
CA PHE A 114 -10.20 13.98 -9.62
C PHE A 114 -8.70 14.30 -9.49
N PHE A 115 -7.92 13.38 -8.92
CA PHE A 115 -6.46 13.52 -8.83
C PHE A 115 -5.81 13.58 -10.23
N LEU A 116 -6.17 12.67 -11.13
CA LEU A 116 -5.64 12.65 -12.50
C LEU A 116 -6.07 13.89 -13.29
N PHE A 117 -7.30 14.36 -13.09
CA PHE A 117 -7.78 15.61 -13.67
C PHE A 117 -6.95 16.81 -13.18
N GLY A 118 -6.72 16.91 -11.86
CA GLY A 118 -5.86 17.94 -11.28
C GLY A 118 -4.42 17.87 -11.78
N LEU A 119 -3.85 16.66 -11.89
CA LEU A 119 -2.52 16.42 -12.45
C LEU A 119 -2.44 16.85 -13.92
N ALA A 120 -3.43 16.49 -14.74
CA ALA A 120 -3.48 16.86 -16.14
C ALA A 120 -3.61 18.38 -16.33
N LEU A 121 -4.42 19.04 -15.48
CA LEU A 121 -4.52 20.49 -15.43
C LEU A 121 -3.16 21.11 -15.07
N PHE A 122 -2.47 20.58 -14.06
CA PHE A 122 -1.18 21.09 -13.62
C PHE A 122 -0.10 20.97 -14.71
N ILE A 123 0.00 19.81 -15.38
CA ILE A 123 0.94 19.59 -16.49
C ILE A 123 0.64 20.54 -17.67
N ARG A 124 -0.63 20.90 -17.88
CA ARG A 124 -1.03 21.82 -18.94
C ARG A 124 -0.76 23.28 -18.59
N LEU A 125 -0.91 23.67 -17.32
CA LEU A 125 -0.74 25.05 -16.88
C LEU A 125 0.71 25.39 -16.51
N PHE A 126 1.47 24.42 -16.01
CA PHE A 126 2.84 24.60 -15.52
C PHE A 126 3.81 23.65 -16.22
N PRO A 127 5.05 24.08 -16.52
CA PRO A 127 6.07 23.19 -17.05
C PRO A 127 6.38 22.10 -16.01
N PRO A 128 6.29 20.80 -16.36
CA PRO A 128 6.50 19.71 -15.40
C PRO A 128 7.97 19.52 -15.00
N ILE A 129 8.89 20.21 -15.68
CA ILE A 129 10.33 20.12 -15.44
C ILE A 129 10.85 21.50 -15.03
N ALA A 130 11.62 21.54 -13.96
CA ALA A 130 12.31 22.75 -13.51
C ALA A 130 13.43 23.12 -14.51
N VAL A 131 13.11 23.99 -15.47
CA VAL A 131 14.04 24.42 -16.53
C VAL A 131 15.33 25.03 -15.96
N ALA A 132 15.24 25.76 -14.85
CA ALA A 132 16.39 26.35 -14.18
C ALA A 132 17.42 25.28 -13.71
N GLU A 133 16.95 24.18 -13.14
CA GLU A 133 17.81 23.08 -12.71
C GLU A 133 18.41 22.33 -13.91
N MET A 134 17.63 22.12 -14.96
CA MET A 134 18.11 21.49 -16.20
C MET A 134 19.26 22.28 -16.84
N VAL A 135 19.15 23.61 -16.90
CA VAL A 135 20.21 24.47 -17.44
C VAL A 135 21.46 24.43 -16.57
N HIS A 136 21.30 24.47 -15.25
CA HIS A 136 22.44 24.37 -14.32
C HIS A 136 23.17 23.03 -14.45
N LEU A 137 22.41 21.92 -14.54
CA LEU A 137 22.95 20.58 -14.71
C LEU A 137 23.72 20.45 -16.04
N PHE A 138 23.17 21.00 -17.13
CA PHE A 138 23.81 20.99 -18.44
C PHE A 138 25.13 21.77 -18.45
N HIS A 139 25.17 22.92 -17.77
CA HIS A 139 26.39 23.71 -17.65
C HIS A 139 27.48 22.97 -16.84
N LYS A 140 27.09 22.25 -15.78
CA LYS A 140 28.01 21.42 -14.98
C LYS A 140 28.59 20.24 -15.78
N LEU A 141 27.78 19.62 -16.64
CA LEU A 141 28.22 18.50 -17.51
C LEU A 141 29.14 18.94 -18.65
N ARG A 142 29.04 20.20 -19.11
CA ARG A 142 29.83 20.75 -20.23
C ARG A 142 31.14 21.42 -19.78
N GLY A 143 31.29 21.67 -18.48
CA GLY A 143 32.51 22.21 -17.86
C GLY A 143 33.54 21.14 -17.47
N HIS A 144 33.29 19.87 -17.79
CA HIS A 144 34.23 18.74 -17.77
C HIS A 144 34.49 18.29 -19.21
#